data_AF-A0A7C3LAL1-F1
#
_entry.id   AF-A0A7C3LAL1-F1
#
_cell.length_a   1.000
_cell.length_b   1.000
_cell.length_c   1.000
_cell.angle_alpha   90.00
_cell.angle_beta   90.00
_cell.angle_gamma   90.00
#
_symmetry.space_group_name_H-M   'P 1'
#
loop_
_entity.id
_entity.type
_entity.pdbx_description
1 polymer ?
#
loop_
_entity_poly.entity_id
_entity_poly.type
_entity_poly.pdbx_seq_one_letter_code
_entity_poly.pdbx_strand_id
1 'polypeptide(L)' 'ATFLEQAKAAGLLTLKGHRSVGGMRASIYNAMPEEGVDALVSFMKDFEQRHG' A
#
# COMPACT_ATOMS: atom_id res chain seq x y z
N ALA A 1 1.34 -13.17 -2.16
CA ALA A 1 1.65 -11.76 -2.46
C ALA A 1 1.41 -10.98 -1.17
N THR A 2 2.24 -11.25 -0.17
CA THR A 2 1.96 -10.99 1.25
C THR A 2 1.66 -9.53 1.57
N PHE A 3 2.42 -8.61 0.94
CA PHE A 3 2.17 -7.18 1.07
C PHE A 3 0.76 -6.77 0.61
N LEU A 4 0.35 -7.19 -0.60
CA LEU A 4 -0.94 -6.83 -1.18
C LEU A 4 -2.12 -7.46 -0.43
N GLU A 5 -1.95 -8.69 0.08
CA GLU A 5 -2.96 -9.38 0.88
C GLU A 5 -3.17 -8.68 2.23
N GLN A 6 -2.08 -8.34 2.93
CA GLN A 6 -2.15 -7.63 4.21
C GLN A 6 -2.61 -6.18 4.04
N ALA A 7 -2.17 -5.48 2.98
CA ALA A 7 -2.63 -4.13 2.68
C ALA A 7 -4.15 -4.11 2.44
N LYS A 8 -4.66 -5.09 1.68
CA LYS A 8 -6.10 -5.24 1.47
C LYS A 8 -6.84 -5.49 2.80
N ALA A 9 -6.29 -6.30 3.69
CA ALA A 9 -6.86 -6.53 5.02
C ALA A 9 -6.85 -5.26 5.90
N ALA A 10 -5.87 -4.37 5.71
CA ALA A 10 -5.79 -3.06 6.35
C ALA A 10 -6.64 -1.98 5.65
N GLY A 11 -7.46 -2.33 4.66
CA GLY A 11 -8.29 -1.38 3.91
C GLY A 11 -7.53 -0.57 2.85
N LEU A 12 -6.24 -0.84 2.64
CA LEU A 12 -5.41 -0.20 1.62
C LEU A 12 -5.58 -0.92 0.27
N LEU A 13 -6.56 -0.46 -0.51
CA LEU A 13 -6.96 -1.09 -1.76
C LEU A 13 -6.16 -0.57 -2.96
N THR A 14 -6.22 -1.31 -4.07
CA THR A 14 -5.71 -0.89 -5.39
C THR A 14 -4.20 -0.65 -5.50
N LEU A 15 -3.39 -1.21 -4.59
CA LEU A 15 -1.93 -1.03 -4.58
C LEU A 15 -1.14 -1.93 -5.56
N LYS A 16 -1.80 -2.84 -6.28
CA LYS A 16 -1.11 -3.76 -7.21
C LYS A 16 -0.53 -2.96 -8.38
N GLY A 17 0.78 -3.09 -8.61
CA GLY A 17 1.47 -2.43 -9.71
C GLY A 17 1.03 -2.95 -11.09
N HIS A 18 1.44 -2.23 -12.14
CA HIS A 18 1.10 -2.61 -13.50
C HIS A 18 1.77 -3.95 -13.88
N ARG A 19 1.05 -4.78 -14.66
CA ARG A 19 1.48 -6.15 -15.01
C ARG A 19 2.89 -6.24 -15.61
N SER A 20 3.35 -5.22 -16.32
CA SER A 20 4.65 -5.21 -17.00
C SER A 20 5.84 -4.98 -16.06
N VAL A 21 5.62 -4.37 -14.90
CA VAL A 21 6.67 -4.01 -13.94
C VAL A 21 6.54 -4.74 -12.61
N GLY A 22 5.37 -5.34 -12.34
CA GLY A 22 5.10 -5.97 -11.06
C GLY A 22 5.06 -4.95 -9.91
N GLY A 23 5.44 -5.38 -8.71
CA GLY A 23 5.55 -4.51 -7.53
C GLY A 23 4.23 -3.86 -7.12
N MET A 24 4.34 -2.66 -6.55
CA MET A 24 3.23 -1.89 -5.99
C MET A 24 3.18 -0.48 -6.61
N ARG A 25 1.97 0.09 -6.66
CA ARG A 25 1.74 1.48 -7.07
C ARG A 25 0.63 2.07 -6.22
N ALA A 26 0.92 3.17 -5.53
CA ALA A 26 -0.10 3.98 -4.86
C ALA A 26 -0.48 5.15 -5.78
N SER A 27 -1.77 5.32 -6.04
CA SER A 27 -2.30 6.46 -6.80
C SER A 27 -2.78 7.54 -5.83
N ILE A 28 -2.12 8.70 -5.84
CA ILE A 28 -2.37 9.82 -4.92
C ILE A 28 -2.94 11.04 -5.67
N TYR A 29 -4.19 10.91 -6.14
CA TYR A 29 -4.89 12.00 -6.83
C TYR A 29 -5.42 13.06 -5.85
N ASN A 30 -5.92 14.18 -6.36
CA ASN A 30 -6.43 15.30 -5.53
C ASN A 30 -7.50 14.90 -4.50
N ALA A 31 -8.29 13.86 -4.77
CA ALA A 31 -9.31 13.38 -3.84
C ALA A 31 -8.77 12.41 -2.77
N MET A 32 -7.46 12.10 -2.80
CA MET A 32 -6.83 11.25 -1.80
C MET A 32 -6.58 12.08 -0.53
N PRO A 33 -7.20 11.72 0.61
CA PRO A 33 -6.94 12.39 1.88
C PRO A 33 -5.52 12.12 2.38
N GLU A 34 -4.96 13.06 3.12
CA GLU A 34 -3.63 12.94 3.74
C GLU A 34 -3.59 11.74 4.70
N GLU A 35 -4.68 11.52 5.43
CA GLU A 35 -4.84 10.38 6.34
C GLU A 35 -4.72 9.03 5.63
N GLY A 36 -5.10 8.97 4.34
CA GLY A 36 -4.91 7.77 3.52
C GLY A 36 -3.44 7.51 3.18
N VAL A 37 -2.67 8.57 2.98
CA VAL A 37 -1.21 8.48 2.78
C VAL A 37 -0.52 8.09 4.08
N ASP A 38 -0.91 8.68 5.20
CA ASP A 38 -0.38 8.34 6.52
C ASP A 38 -0.64 6.87 6.88
N ALA A 39 -1.85 6.38 6.61
CA ALA A 39 -2.18 4.97 6.80
C ALA A 39 -1.30 4.05 5.96
N LEU A 40 -1.02 4.41 4.70
CA LEU A 40 -0.10 3.67 3.84
C LEU A 40 1.34 3.68 4.38
N VAL A 41 1.85 4.83 4.80
CA VAL A 41 3.20 4.96 5.36
C VAL A 41 3.35 4.14 6.65
N SER A 42 2.36 4.22 7.55
CA SER A 42 2.33 3.43 8.78
C SER A 42 2.33 1.94 8.49
N PHE A 43 1.49 1.51 7.54
CA PHE A 43 1.46 0.11 7.10
C PHE A 43 2.79 -0.35 6.52
N MET A 44 3.45 0.48 5.69
CA MET A 44 4.75 0.13 5.10
C MET A 44 5.84 -0.06 6.16
N LYS A 45 5.90 0.83 7.16
CA LYS A 45 6.85 0.74 8.28
C LYS A 45 6.61 -0.52 9.12
N ASP A 46 5.36 -0.81 9.46
CA ASP A 46 4.99 -2.01 10.21
C ASP A 46 5.30 -3.30 9.41
N PHE A 47 5.01 -3.29 8.11
CA PHE A 47 5.32 -4.41 7.24
C PHE A 47 6.83 -4.67 7.16
N GLU A 48 7.64 -3.63 7.01
CA GLU A 48 9.10 -3.72 7.02
C GLU A 48 9.61 -4.25 8.37
N GLN A 49 9.07 -3.81 9.50
CA GLN A 49 9.48 -4.34 10.81
C GLN A 49 9.17 -5.84 10.98
N ARG A 50 8.07 -6.33 10.38
CA ARG A 50 7.63 -7.73 10.50
C ARG A 50 8.26 -8.67 9.48
N HIS A 51 8.64 -8.17 8.31
CA HIS A 51 9.08 -8.99 7.16
C HIS A 51 10.41 -8.57 6.54
N GLY A 52 11.03 -7.49 7.02
CA GLY A 52 12.30 -6.95 6.55
C GLY A 52 13.51 -7.72 7.06
#